data_AF-A0AAU9SPP6-F1
#
_entry.id   AF-A0AAU9SPP6-F1
#
_cell.length_a   1.000
_cell.length_b   1.000
_cell.length_c   1.000
_cell.angle_alpha   90.00
_cell.angle_beta   90.00
_cell.angle_gamma   90.00
#
_symmetry.space_group_name_H-M   'P 1'
#
loop_
_entity.id
_entity.type
_entity.pdbx_description
1 polymer ?
#
loop_
_entity_poly.entity_id
_entity_poly.type
_entity_poly.pdbx_seq_one_letter_code
_entity_poly.pdbx_strand_id
1 'polypeptide(L)'
;MLNLLFAVQFSNAEEPESPSEAPVIHKACDFRCSATSHKKPCLFYCNYCCKKCLCVPSGTYGHKEEYPCYNNWHTKEGGPKCP
;
A
#
# COMPACT_ATOMS: atom_id res chain seq x y z
N MET A 1 31.06 -44.37 18.94
CA MET A 1 29.76 -44.62 19.61
C MET A 1 29.17 -43.26 19.93
N LEU A 2 27.93 -42.89 19.69
CA LEU A 2 26.85 -43.27 18.78
C LEU A 2 25.93 -42.01 18.83
N ASN A 3 25.36 -41.65 17.70
CA ASN A 3 24.56 -40.44 17.40
C ASN A 3 23.52 -39.99 18.45
N LEU A 4 23.25 -38.67 18.46
CA LEU A 4 21.92 -38.04 18.55
C LEU A 4 22.12 -36.55 18.17
N LEU A 5 22.03 -36.11 16.89
CA LEU A 5 20.84 -35.95 16.03
C LEU A 5 19.69 -35.16 16.67
N PHE A 6 19.49 -33.93 16.14
CA PHE A 6 18.32 -33.04 16.17
C PHE A 6 17.94 -32.43 17.54
N ALA A 7 17.69 -31.14 17.70
CA ALA A 7 17.12 -30.20 16.74
C ALA A 7 17.72 -28.80 16.91
N VAL A 8 18.14 -28.21 15.80
CA VAL A 8 18.08 -26.76 15.62
C VAL A 8 16.60 -26.40 15.75
N GLN A 9 16.21 -25.79 16.86
CA GLN A 9 14.93 -25.10 16.90
C GLN A 9 15.13 -23.81 16.12
N PHE A 10 14.84 -23.89 14.83
CA PHE A 10 14.58 -22.74 13.98
C PHE A 10 13.40 -22.01 14.62
N SER A 11 13.68 -20.96 15.39
CA SER A 11 12.70 -19.92 15.60
C SER A 11 12.48 -19.30 14.22
N ASN A 12 11.49 -19.80 13.49
CA ASN A 12 10.89 -19.04 12.40
C ASN A 12 10.17 -17.85 13.06
N ALA A 13 10.93 -16.83 13.44
CA ALA A 13 10.47 -15.50 13.14
C ALA A 13 10.57 -15.42 11.62
N GLU A 14 9.49 -15.78 10.92
CA GLU A 14 9.23 -15.15 9.63
C GLU A 14 9.06 -13.66 9.94
N GLU A 15 10.19 -12.96 9.98
CA GLU A 15 10.23 -11.62 9.44
C GLU A 15 9.74 -11.76 8.01
N PRO A 16 8.60 -11.16 7.61
CA PRO A 16 8.39 -10.87 6.22
C PRO A 16 9.30 -9.69 5.84
N GLU A 17 10.61 -9.79 6.09
CA GLU A 17 11.58 -8.93 5.44
C GLU A 17 11.89 -9.56 4.08
N SER A 18 10.89 -9.53 3.21
CA SER A 18 11.08 -9.76 1.80
C SER A 18 11.36 -8.41 1.14
N PRO A 19 12.49 -8.23 0.43
CA PRO A 19 12.71 -7.08 -0.45
C PRO A 19 11.73 -7.01 -1.65
N SER A 20 10.66 -7.81 -1.64
CA SER A 20 9.63 -7.84 -2.66
C SER A 20 8.25 -7.35 -2.18
N GLU A 21 8.15 -6.51 -1.15
CA GLU A 21 6.87 -5.89 -0.73
C GLU A 21 6.40 -4.70 -1.61
N ALA A 22 7.11 -4.39 -2.70
CA ALA A 22 6.68 -3.38 -3.67
C ALA A 22 5.47 -3.71 -4.59
N PRO A 23 4.98 -4.95 -4.81
CA PRO A 23 3.96 -5.23 -5.83
C PRO A 23 2.51 -5.27 -5.32
N VAL A 24 2.24 -5.30 -4.00
CA VAL A 24 0.87 -5.39 -3.48
C VAL A 24 0.19 -4.01 -3.47
N ILE A 25 0.90 -2.96 -3.06
CA ILE A 25 0.31 -1.60 -2.98
C ILE A 25 -0.02 -1.05 -4.37
N HIS A 26 0.74 -1.42 -5.42
CA HIS A 26 0.43 -0.99 -6.79
C HIS A 26 -0.95 -1.44 -7.27
N LYS A 27 -1.41 -2.64 -6.88
CA LYS A 27 -2.76 -3.12 -7.24
C LYS A 27 -3.88 -2.42 -6.48
N ALA A 28 -3.58 -1.81 -5.32
CA ALA A 28 -4.58 -1.12 -4.53
C ALA A 28 -5.14 0.11 -5.27
N CYS A 29 -4.33 0.79 -6.08
CA CYS A 29 -4.79 1.90 -6.91
C CYS A 29 -5.77 1.46 -8.01
N ASP A 30 -5.59 0.26 -8.58
CA ASP A 30 -6.54 -0.28 -9.56
C ASP A 30 -7.91 -0.50 -8.95
N PHE A 31 -7.97 -1.06 -7.73
CA PHE A 31 -9.21 -1.20 -6.99
C PHE A 31 -9.80 0.15 -6.60
N ARG A 32 -8.99 1.04 -6.00
CA ARG A 32 -9.39 2.39 -5.60
C ARG A 32 -10.08 3.17 -6.73
N CYS A 33 -9.54 3.05 -7.93
CA CYS A 33 -10.03 3.74 -9.13
C CYS A 33 -11.03 2.93 -9.97
N SER A 34 -11.49 1.77 -9.50
CA SER A 34 -12.33 0.86 -10.30
C SER A 34 -13.72 1.41 -10.61
N ALA A 35 -14.31 2.18 -9.69
CA ALA A 35 -15.68 2.70 -9.79
C ALA A 35 -15.80 4.09 -10.44
N THR A 36 -14.69 4.78 -10.71
CA THR A 36 -14.73 6.11 -11.35
C THR A 36 -14.74 6.00 -12.88
N SER A 37 -15.48 6.90 -13.54
CA SER A 37 -15.39 7.10 -14.99
C SER A 37 -14.06 7.77 -15.40
N HIS A 38 -13.42 8.49 -14.48
CA HIS A 38 -12.16 9.21 -14.69
C HIS A 38 -10.94 8.35 -14.34
N LYS A 39 -10.85 7.14 -14.89
CA LYS A 39 -9.84 6.13 -14.52
C LYS A 39 -8.39 6.63 -14.66
N LYS A 40 -8.06 7.23 -15.81
CA LYS A 40 -6.70 7.71 -16.11
C LYS A 40 -6.17 8.72 -15.06
N PRO A 41 -6.86 9.84 -14.79
CA PRO A 41 -6.39 10.79 -13.77
C PRO A 41 -6.45 10.21 -12.35
N CYS A 42 -7.42 9.36 -12.02
CA CYS A 42 -7.46 8.70 -10.72
C CYS A 42 -6.21 7.83 -10.50
N LEU A 43 -5.87 6.95 -11.45
CA LEU A 43 -4.69 6.10 -11.37
C LEU A 43 -3.40 6.92 -11.29
N PHE A 44 -3.32 8.03 -12.04
CA PHE A 44 -2.16 8.92 -12.00
C PHE A 44 -1.92 9.47 -10.59
N TYR A 45 -2.95 10.09 -9.99
CA TYR A 45 -2.82 10.70 -8.67
C TYR A 45 -2.75 9.67 -7.54
N CYS A 46 -3.49 8.56 -7.63
CA CYS A 46 -3.38 7.47 -6.67
C CYS A 46 -1.94 6.93 -6.63
N ASN A 47 -1.35 6.60 -7.79
CA ASN A 47 0.02 6.10 -7.85
C ASN A 47 1.05 7.13 -7.38
N TYR A 48 0.83 8.42 -7.68
CA TYR A 48 1.66 9.50 -7.15
C TYR A 48 1.64 9.52 -5.62
N CYS A 49 0.44 9.51 -5.02
CA CYS A 49 0.28 9.55 -3.57
C CYS A 49 0.76 8.26 -2.90
N CYS A 50 0.49 7.10 -3.51
CA CYS A 50 0.99 5.81 -3.07
C CYS A 50 2.53 5.79 -3.02
N LYS A 51 3.22 6.28 -4.05
CA LYS A 51 4.69 6.36 -4.03
C LYS A 51 5.24 7.28 -2.95
N LYS A 52 4.48 8.30 -2.54
CA LYS A 52 4.88 9.27 -1.50
C LYS A 52 4.56 8.79 -0.09
N CYS A 53 3.42 8.13 0.09
CA CYS A 53 2.86 7.79 1.38
C CYS A 53 2.89 6.28 1.69
N LEU A 54 3.27 5.45 0.72
CA LEU A 54 3.33 3.99 0.81
C LEU A 54 2.02 3.35 1.30
N CYS A 55 0.88 3.96 0.96
CA CYS A 55 -0.45 3.50 1.34
C CYS A 55 -1.51 3.89 0.29
N VAL A 56 -2.62 3.18 0.31
CA VAL A 56 -3.86 3.48 -0.42
C VAL A 56 -5.03 3.15 0.51
N PRO A 57 -5.97 4.07 0.77
CA PRO A 57 -7.06 3.79 1.70
C PRO A 57 -8.09 2.80 1.16
N SER A 58 -8.84 2.18 2.06
CA SER A 58 -9.81 1.13 1.74
C SER A 58 -11.00 1.65 0.92
N GLY A 59 -11.61 0.78 0.11
CA GLY A 59 -12.76 1.12 -0.74
C GLY A 59 -12.40 1.94 -1.98
N THR A 60 -13.42 2.33 -2.74
CA THR A 60 -13.27 3.08 -4.01
C THR A 60 -13.50 4.59 -3.86
N TYR A 61 -13.88 5.05 -2.67
CA TYR A 61 -14.12 6.45 -2.33
C TYR A 61 -14.06 6.64 -0.80
N GLY A 62 -13.72 7.84 -0.32
CA GLY A 62 -13.68 8.14 1.12
C GLY A 62 -12.50 7.48 1.86
N HIS A 63 -12.64 7.28 3.18
CA HIS A 63 -11.69 6.57 4.04
C HIS A 63 -10.26 7.15 4.07
N LYS A 64 -10.10 8.41 3.68
CA LYS A 64 -8.76 9.02 3.58
C LYS A 64 -8.11 9.18 4.95
N GLU A 65 -8.93 9.32 5.99
CA GLU A 65 -8.54 9.38 7.39
C GLU A 65 -7.78 8.15 7.90
N GLU A 66 -7.88 6.99 7.23
CA GLU A 66 -7.08 5.79 7.53
C GLU A 66 -5.58 6.07 7.40
N TYR A 67 -5.21 6.97 6.48
CA TYR A 67 -3.82 7.27 6.16
C TYR A 67 -3.59 8.79 6.10
N PRO A 68 -3.16 9.42 7.22
CA PRO A 68 -2.97 10.87 7.30
C PRO A 68 -2.09 11.47 6.21
N CYS A 69 -1.02 10.76 5.79
CA CYS A 69 -0.19 11.22 4.67
C CYS A 69 -1.03 11.36 3.39
N TYR A 70 -1.76 10.32 3.00
CA TYR A 70 -2.59 10.30 1.80
C TYR A 70 -3.69 11.37 1.85
N ASN A 71 -4.31 11.55 3.03
CA ASN A 71 -5.36 12.55 3.24
C ASN A 71 -4.87 13.99 3.10
N ASN A 72 -3.69 14.29 3.64
CA ASN A 72 -3.23 15.67 3.81
C ASN A 72 -2.61 16.28 2.54
N TRP A 73 -2.57 15.54 1.42
CA TRP A 73 -2.14 16.08 0.13
C TRP A 73 -3.25 16.89 -0.52
N HIS A 74 -2.99 18.19 -0.66
CA HIS A 74 -3.90 19.13 -1.29
C HIS A 74 -3.32 19.69 -2.60
N THR A 75 -4.20 20.18 -3.48
CA THR A 75 -3.84 21.02 -4.63
C THR A 75 -3.53 22.44 -4.16
N LYS A 76 -3.08 23.32 -5.06
CA LYS A 76 -2.79 24.72 -4.70
C LYS A 76 -4.07 25.50 -4.34
N GLU A 77 -5.19 25.04 -4.86
CA GLU A 77 -6.54 25.56 -4.66
C GLU A 77 -7.20 25.00 -3.38
N GLY A 78 -6.49 24.13 -2.64
CA GLY A 78 -6.95 23.58 -1.36
C GLY A 78 -7.83 22.32 -1.47
N GLY A 79 -8.12 21.84 -2.69
CA GLY A 79 -8.86 20.59 -2.89
C GLY A 79 -8.01 19.34 -2.61
N PRO A 80 -8.64 18.17 -2.40
CA PRO A 80 -7.89 16.92 -2.23
C PRO A 80 -7.13 16.58 -3.51
N LYS A 81 -5.82 16.29 -3.39
CA LYS A 81 -4.99 15.86 -4.51
C LYS A 81 -5.07 14.36 -4.74
N CYS A 82 -5.09 13.57 -3.67
CA CYS A 82 -5.18 12.12 -3.76
C CYS A 82 -6.65 11.69 -3.89
N PRO A 83 -6.96 10.73 -4.77
CA PRO A 83 -8.33 10.27 -5.00
C PRO A 83 -8.95 9.61 -3.77
#